data_AF-A0A645FFP4-F1
#
_entry.id   AF-A0A645FFP4-F1
#
_cell.length_a   1.000
_cell.length_b   1.000
_cell.length_c   1.000
_cell.angle_alpha   90.00
_cell.angle_beta   90.00
_cell.angle_gamma   90.00
#
_symmetry.space_group_name_H-M   'P 1'
#
loop_
_entity.id
_entity.type
_entity.pdbx_description
1 polymer ?
#
loop_
_entity_poly.entity_id
_entity_poly.type
_entity_poly.pdbx_seq_one_letter_code
_entity_poly.pdbx_strand_id
1 'polypeptide(L)' 'MKKEQLTNDVLQKIEQLNKMALERGQTLAEMALAWVLKDDLVTSVIIGASSVQQMKDNLKGLENCQFTAEELRLINRIIL' A
#
# COMPACT_ATOMS: atom_id res chain seq x y z
N MET A 1 19.40 -14.65 18.41
CA MET A 1 19.35 -13.19 18.22
C MET A 1 18.72 -12.71 16.90
N LYS A 2 18.07 -13.54 16.07
CA LYS A 2 17.61 -13.11 14.73
C LYS A 2 16.11 -12.76 14.59
N LYS A 3 15.24 -13.22 15.48
CA LYS A 3 13.78 -13.02 15.33
C LYS A 3 13.32 -11.62 15.75
N GLU A 4 13.78 -11.12 16.89
CA GLU A 4 13.35 -9.81 17.42
C GLU A 4 13.83 -8.63 16.57
N GLN A 5 15.07 -8.68 16.06
CA GLN A 5 15.59 -7.65 15.16
C GLN A 5 14.79 -7.59 13.86
N LEU A 6 14.50 -8.76 13.26
CA LEU A 6 13.68 -8.83 12.05
C LEU A 6 12.27 -8.29 12.28
N THR A 7 11.66 -8.59 13.44
CA THR A 7 10.35 -8.04 13.80
C THR A 7 10.38 -6.52 13.95
N ASN A 8 11.40 -5.97 14.61
CA ASN A 8 11.54 -4.53 14.79
C ASN A 8 11.76 -3.80 13.47
N ASP A 9 12.59 -4.34 12.58
CA ASP A 9 12.84 -3.75 11.25
C ASP A 9 11.55 -3.74 10.40
N VAL A 10 10.78 -4.84 10.43
CA VAL A 10 9.49 -4.92 9.73
C VAL A 10 8.47 -3.94 10.31
N LEU A 11 8.39 -3.82 11.64
CA LEU A 11 7.49 -2.86 12.29
C LEU A 11 7.84 -1.41 11.93
N GLN A 12 9.12 -1.06 11.90
CA GLN A 12 9.57 0.27 11.48
C GLN A 12 9.23 0.58 10.02
N LYS A 13 9.33 -0.42 9.13
CA LYS A 13 8.90 -0.27 7.73
C LYS A 13 7.39 -0.05 7.63
N ILE A 14 6.61 -0.81 8.39
CA ILE A 14 5.14 -0.69 8.44
C ILE A 14 4.73 0.70 8.94
N GLU A 15 5.35 1.22 10.01
CA GLU A 15 5.05 2.55 10.54
C GLU A 15 5.34 3.66 9.52
N GLN A 16 6.46 3.58 8.81
CA GLN A 16 6.82 4.55 7.77
C GLN A 16 5.86 4.52 6.59
N LEU A 17 5.47 3.33 6.13
CA LEU A 17 4.48 3.19 5.06
C LEU A 17 3.10 3.67 5.51
N ASN A 18 2.71 3.40 6.76
CA ASN A 18 1.43 3.86 7.29
C ASN A 18 1.37 5.39 7.36
N LYS A 19 2.47 6.05 7.75
CA LYS A 19 2.54 7.52 7.75
C LYS A 19 2.32 8.09 6.35
N MET A 20 2.98 7.52 5.33
CA MET A 20 2.78 7.93 3.94
C MET A 20 1.33 7.71 3.48
N ALA A 21 0.72 6.58 3.84
CA ALA A 21 -0.68 6.32 3.49
C ALA A 21 -1.61 7.40 4.05
N LEU A 22 -1.42 7.78 5.31
CA LEU A 22 -2.19 8.86 5.95
C LEU A 22 -1.98 10.22 5.27
N GLU A 23 -0.75 10.55 4.86
CA GLU A 23 -0.46 11.77 4.09
C GLU A 23 -1.17 11.78 2.72
N ARG A 24 -1.41 10.61 2.13
CA ARG A 24 -2.19 10.42 0.90
C ARG A 24 -3.71 10.39 1.12
N GLY A 25 -4.17 10.49 2.37
CA GLY A 25 -5.59 10.34 2.74
C GLY A 25 -6.13 8.91 2.61
N GLN A 26 -5.24 7.91 2.65
CA GLN A 26 -5.56 6.49 2.50
C GLN A 26 -5.17 5.72 3.77
N THR A 27 -5.81 4.59 4.00
CA THR A 27 -5.29 3.57 4.93
C THR A 27 -4.10 2.85 4.31
N LEU A 28 -3.24 2.24 5.13
CA LEU A 28 -2.11 1.44 4.63
C LEU A 28 -2.58 0.32 3.67
N ALA A 29 -3.73 -0.29 3.95
CA ALA A 29 -4.31 -1.32 3.09
C ALA A 29 -4.75 -0.76 1.74
N GLU A 30 -5.41 0.39 1.71
CA GLU A 30 -5.79 1.09 0.48
C GLU A 30 -4.57 1.51 -0.34
N MET A 31 -3.52 2.05 0.30
CA MET A 31 -2.28 2.41 -0.37
C MET A 31 -1.55 1.18 -0.96
N ALA A 32 -1.57 0.04 -0.25
CA ALA A 32 -1.00 -1.20 -0.76
C ALA A 32 -1.75 -1.71 -2.00
N LEU A 33 -3.09 -1.63 -2.01
CA LEU A 33 -3.90 -1.97 -3.17
C LEU A 33 -3.62 -1.02 -4.35
N ALA A 34 -3.57 0.28 -4.09
CA ALA A 34 -3.18 1.28 -5.08
C ALA A 34 -1.79 1.03 -5.66
N TRP A 35 -0.81 0.62 -4.83
CA TRP A 35 0.55 0.32 -5.28
C TRP A 35 0.61 -0.88 -6.24
N VAL A 36 -0.20 -1.91 -6.01
CA VAL A 36 -0.30 -3.07 -6.92
C VAL A 36 -0.96 -2.67 -8.25
N LEU A 37 -1.87 -1.70 -8.20
CA LEU A 37 -2.67 -1.26 -9.34
C LEU A 37 -2.06 -0.09 -10.12
N LYS A 38 -0.94 0.48 -9.66
CA LYS A 38 -0.31 1.65 -10.28
C LYS A 38 0.31 1.37 -11.66
N ASP A 39 0.67 0.12 -11.94
CA ASP A 39 1.31 -0.28 -13.19
C ASP A 39 0.25 -0.75 -14.18
N ASP A 40 0.05 0.02 -15.26
CA ASP A 40 -0.85 -0.31 -16.39
C ASP A 40 -0.51 -1.65 -17.09
N LEU A 41 0.63 -2.26 -16.76
CA LEU A 41 1.00 -3.61 -17.20
C LEU A 41 0.19 -4.71 -16.51
N VAL A 42 -0.57 -4.39 -15.46
CA VAL A 42 -1.51 -5.31 -14.82
C VAL A 42 -2.88 -5.19 -15.50
N THR A 43 -3.18 -6.11 -16.41
CA THR A 43 -4.40 -6.05 -17.25
C THR A 43 -5.70 -6.26 -16.44
N SER A 44 -5.60 -6.88 -15.25
CA SER A 44 -6.73 -7.07 -14.32
C SER A 44 -6.22 -7.53 -12.95
N VAL A 45 -6.77 -6.98 -11.86
CA VAL A 45 -6.60 -7.52 -10.50
C VAL A 45 -7.83 -8.35 -10.14
N ILE A 46 -7.61 -9.61 -9.76
CA ILE A 46 -8.67 -10.49 -9.25
C ILE A 46 -8.89 -10.15 -7.77
N ILE A 47 -9.89 -9.31 -7.49
CA ILE A 47 -10.29 -8.97 -6.11
C ILE A 47 -11.39 -9.95 -5.69
N GLY A 48 -11.08 -10.82 -4.73
CA GLY A 48 -12.11 -11.56 -4.00
C GLY A 48 -12.81 -10.63 -3.02
N ALA A 49 -14.00 -10.12 -3.36
CA ALA A 49 -14.85 -9.37 -2.43
C ALA A 49 -15.91 -10.33 -1.87
N SER A 50 -15.87 -10.60 -0.56
CA SER A 50 -16.89 -11.43 0.11
C SER A 50 -18.16 -10.64 0.45
N SER A 51 -18.20 -9.33 0.17
CA SER A 51 -19.40 -8.49 0.25
C SER A 51 -19.30 -7.24 -0.64
N VAL A 52 -20.45 -6.66 -0.98
CA VAL A 52 -20.56 -5.38 -1.72
C VAL A 52 -19.89 -4.23 -0.96
N GLN A 53 -19.91 -4.26 0.37
CA GLN A 53 -19.27 -3.25 1.20
C GLN A 53 -17.74 -3.30 1.06
N GLN A 54 -17.16 -4.49 1.12
CA GLN A 54 -15.72 -4.68 0.90
C GLN A 54 -15.30 -4.27 -0.51
N MET A 55 -16.15 -4.48 -1.52
CA MET A 55 -15.91 -3.99 -2.87
C MET A 55 -15.87 -2.45 -2.92
N LYS A 56 -16.81 -1.77 -2.23
CA LYS A 56 -16.84 -0.30 -2.13
C LYS A 56 -15.66 0.26 -1.36
N ASP A 57 -15.23 -0.39 -0.29
CA ASP A 57 -14.07 0.03 0.49
C ASP A 57 -12.78 -0.16 -0.32
N ASN A 58 -12.65 -1.26 -1.07
CA ASN A 58 -11.55 -1.45 -2.01
C ASN A 58 -11.56 -0.39 -3.13
N LEU A 59 -12.74 -0.02 -3.65
CA LEU A 59 -12.92 1.03 -4.67
C LEU A 59 -12.46 2.41 -4.20
N LYS A 60 -12.63 2.76 -2.91
CA LYS A 60 -12.09 4.02 -2.37
C LYS A 60 -10.57 4.10 -2.44
N GLY A 61 -9.89 2.98 -2.20
CA GLY A 61 -8.44 2.88 -2.42
C GLY A 61 -8.02 3.13 -3.87
N LEU A 62 -8.93 2.92 -4.83
CA LEU A 62 -8.69 3.15 -6.26
C LEU A 62 -8.85 4.61 -6.70
N GLU A 63 -9.42 5.48 -5.86
CA GLU A 63 -9.59 6.90 -6.19
C GLU A 63 -8.23 7.64 -6.23
N ASN A 64 -7.18 7.09 -5.61
CA ASN A 64 -5.83 7.65 -5.62
C ASN A 64 -4.75 6.58 -5.92
N CYS A 65 -4.77 6.07 -7.16
CA CYS A 65 -3.77 5.12 -7.68
C CYS A 65 -2.49 5.76 -8.22
N GLN A 66 -2.43 7.09 -8.30
CA GLN A 66 -1.26 7.78 -8.84
C GLN A 66 -0.22 8.00 -7.75
N PHE A 67 1.00 7.54 -8.00
CA PHE A 67 2.16 7.81 -7.16
C PHE A 67 3.08 8.78 -7.88
N THR A 68 3.49 9.82 -7.16
CA THR A 68 4.53 10.73 -7.62
C THR A 68 5.89 10.02 -7.64
N ALA A 69 6.83 10.57 -8.40
CA ALA A 69 8.21 10.05 -8.42
C ALA A 69 8.88 10.09 -7.04
N GLU A 70 8.51 11.04 -6.19
CA GLU A 70 9.03 11.16 -4.82
C GLU A 70 8.48 10.07 -3.90
N GLU A 71 7.18 9.80 -3.96
CA GLU A 71 6.55 8.71 -3.21
C GLU A 71 7.11 7.35 -3.61
N LEU A 72 7.31 7.11 -4.91
CA LEU A 72 7.93 5.88 -5.39
C LEU A 72 9.37 5.71 -4.88
N ARG A 73 10.15 6.80 -4.86
CA ARG A 73 11.50 6.78 -4.27
C ARG A 73 11.47 6.47 -2.78
N LEU A 74 10.52 7.05 -2.05
CA LEU A 74 10.38 6.83 -0.61
C LEU A 74 9.94 5.39 -0.30
N ILE A 75 8.96 4.85 -1.03
CA ILE A 75 8.54 3.44 -0.93
C ILE A 75 9.73 2.50 -1.19
N ASN A 76 10.48 2.75 -2.27
CA ASN A 76 11.65 1.96 -2.59
C ASN A 76 12.71 2.01 -1.48
N ARG A 77 12.95 3.19 -0.89
CA ARG A 77 13.89 3.34 0.24
C ARG A 77 13.44 2.61 1.51
N ILE A 78 12.14 2.46 1.73
CA ILE A 78 11.60 1.74 2.89
C ILE A 78 11.66 0.22 2.67
N ILE A 79 11.35 -0.24 1.46
CA ILE A 79 11.22 -1.67 1.16
C ILE A 79 12.58 -2.32 0.86
N LEU A 80 13.43 -1.68 0.04
CA LEU A 80 14.78 -2.13 -0.34
C LEU A 80 15.80 -1.82 0.75
#